data_AF-A0A150MX24-F1
#
_entry.id   AF-A0A150MX24-F1
#
_cell.length_a   1.000
_cell.length_b   1.000
_cell.length_c   1.000
_cell.angle_alpha   90.00
_cell.angle_beta   90.00
_cell.angle_gamma   90.00
#
_symmetry.space_group_name_H-M   'P 1'
#
loop_
_entity.id
_entity.type
_entity.pdbx_description
1 polymer ?
#
loop_
_entity_poly.entity_id
_entity_poly.type
_entity_poly.pdbx_seq_one_letter_code
_entity_poly.pdbx_strand_id
1 'polypeptide(L)'
;MSPFLFSCQFMLANLLIYSYLINNNETAYYHYLASELLSTAFCHLPDAYASALYHAKRAVELSPEDVSLKEHLLLFHDIPEKLISKEEAKAIAQEILKIMPNSEAAKNVLHNA
;
A
#
# COMPACT_ATOMS: atom_id res chain seq x y z
N MET A 1 17.39 8.14 -27.57
CA MET A 1 17.29 8.25 -26.10
C MET A 1 17.56 6.86 -25.53
N SER A 2 18.36 6.72 -24.46
CA SER A 2 18.62 5.38 -23.92
C SER A 2 17.34 4.81 -23.28
N PRO A 3 17.11 3.49 -23.31
CA PRO A 3 15.94 2.86 -22.68
C PRO A 3 15.81 3.20 -21.18
N PHE A 4 16.96 3.35 -20.51
CA PHE A 4 17.04 3.74 -19.11
C PHE A 4 16.46 5.15 -18.86
N LEU A 5 16.82 6.14 -19.69
CA LEU A 5 16.32 7.51 -19.55
C LEU A 5 14.80 7.60 -19.79
N PHE A 6 14.28 6.81 -20.72
CA PHE A 6 12.84 6.73 -20.97
C PHE A 6 12.08 6.15 -19.76
N SER A 7 12.62 5.09 -19.15
CA SER A 7 12.04 4.47 -17.94
C SER A 7 12.00 5.45 -16.76
N CYS A 8 13.11 6.16 -16.50
CA CYS A 8 13.17 7.15 -15.41
C CYS A 8 12.19 8.31 -15.64
N GLN A 9 12.07 8.79 -16.88
CA GLN A 9 11.17 9.90 -17.20
C GLN A 9 9.70 9.51 -17.07
N PHE A 10 9.35 8.28 -17.47
CA PHE A 10 8.01 7.72 -17.25
C PHE A 10 7.68 7.60 -15.75
N MET A 11 8.62 7.12 -14.95
CA MET A 11 8.47 6.99 -13.49
C MET A 11 8.27 8.34 -12.80
N LEU A 12 9.07 9.35 -13.14
CA LEU A 12 8.93 10.71 -12.61
C LEU A 12 7.60 11.35 -13.01
N ALA A 13 7.16 11.18 -14.25
CA ALA A 13 5.89 11.72 -14.70
C ALA A 13 4.71 11.13 -13.91
N ASN A 14 4.71 9.81 -13.66
CA ASN A 14 3.69 9.17 -12.85
C ASN A 14 3.69 9.70 -11.42
N LEU A 15 4.84 9.75 -10.74
CA LEU A 15 4.93 10.26 -9.37
C LEU A 15 4.41 11.71 -9.26
N LEU A 16 4.74 12.56 -10.24
CA LEU A 16 4.25 13.94 -10.31
C LEU A 16 2.73 14.01 -10.51
N ILE A 17 2.16 13.16 -11.37
CA ILE A 17 0.71 13.09 -11.58
C ILE A 17 0.00 12.69 -10.29
N TYR A 18 0.45 11.65 -9.59
CA TYR A 18 -0.20 11.24 -8.33
C TYR A 18 -0.05 12.30 -7.24
N SER A 19 1.12 12.91 -7.13
CA SER A 19 1.33 14.02 -6.19
C SER A 19 0.39 15.18 -6.51
N TYR A 20 0.20 15.51 -7.79
CA TYR A 20 -0.75 16.52 -8.23
C TYR A 20 -2.19 16.13 -7.90
N LEU A 21 -2.62 14.90 -8.21
CA LEU A 21 -3.98 14.43 -7.94
C LEU A 21 -4.30 14.46 -6.44
N ILE A 22 -3.38 13.97 -5.60
CA ILE A 22 -3.50 14.00 -4.14
C ILE A 22 -3.60 15.45 -3.63
N ASN A 23 -2.75 16.35 -4.13
CA ASN A 23 -2.75 17.76 -3.70
C ASN A 23 -4.01 18.54 -4.12
N ASN A 24 -4.67 18.15 -5.22
CA ASN A 24 -5.88 18.84 -5.70
C ASN A 24 -7.16 18.24 -5.12
N ASN A 25 -7.20 16.94 -4.90
CA ASN A 25 -8.35 16.25 -4.35
C ASN A 25 -7.89 14.97 -3.64
N GLU A 26 -7.53 15.09 -2.37
CA GLU A 26 -7.06 13.96 -1.56
C GLU A 26 -8.18 12.92 -1.43
N THR A 27 -7.94 11.70 -1.92
CA THR A 27 -8.89 10.59 -1.81
C THR A 27 -8.17 9.31 -1.41
N ALA A 28 -8.87 8.41 -0.71
CA ALA A 28 -8.34 7.09 -0.37
C ALA A 28 -7.84 6.33 -1.61
N TYR A 29 -8.57 6.44 -2.73
CA TYR A 29 -8.21 5.80 -3.99
C TYR A 29 -6.86 6.27 -4.54
N TYR A 30 -6.57 7.58 -4.53
CA TYR A 30 -5.27 8.07 -5.01
C TYR A 30 -4.11 7.65 -4.11
N HIS A 31 -4.33 7.58 -2.80
CA HIS A 31 -3.35 7.02 -1.88
C HIS A 31 -3.14 5.52 -2.10
N TYR A 32 -4.21 4.75 -2.29
CA TYR A 32 -4.11 3.32 -2.65
C TYR A 32 -3.30 3.13 -3.94
N LEU A 33 -3.60 3.85 -5.02
CA LEU A 33 -2.85 3.76 -6.28
C LEU A 33 -1.38 4.15 -6.13
N ALA A 34 -1.07 5.20 -5.35
CA ALA A 34 0.30 5.59 -5.07
C ALA A 34 1.04 4.47 -4.33
N SER A 35 0.39 3.86 -3.33
CA SER A 35 0.93 2.71 -2.60
C SER A 35 1.21 1.52 -3.53
N GLU A 36 0.25 1.15 -4.38
CA GLU A 36 0.39 0.04 -5.33
C GLU A 36 1.54 0.26 -6.31
N LEU A 37 1.67 1.47 -6.87
CA LEU A 37 2.76 1.78 -7.79
C LEU A 37 4.12 1.71 -7.12
N LEU A 38 4.21 2.21 -5.88
CA LEU A 38 5.44 2.16 -5.10
C LEU A 38 5.81 0.72 -4.71
N SER A 39 4.83 -0.12 -4.40
CA SER A 39 5.03 -1.55 -4.07
C SER A 39 5.30 -2.44 -5.28
N THR A 40 4.94 -2.01 -6.50
CA THR A 40 5.05 -2.85 -7.71
C THR A 40 6.03 -2.27 -8.73
N ALA A 41 5.68 -1.16 -9.38
CA ALA A 41 6.46 -0.57 -10.46
C ALA A 41 7.75 0.10 -9.96
N PHE A 42 7.73 0.66 -8.76
CA PHE A 42 8.83 1.44 -8.20
C PHE A 42 9.50 0.78 -6.99
N CYS A 43 9.23 -0.50 -6.73
CA CYS A 43 9.74 -1.22 -5.56
C CYS A 43 11.27 -1.32 -5.48
N HIS A 44 11.96 -1.09 -6.61
CA HIS A 44 13.42 -1.06 -6.71
C HIS A 44 14.03 0.28 -6.31
N LEU A 45 13.22 1.32 -6.10
CA LEU A 45 13.72 2.60 -5.59
C LEU A 45 13.97 2.51 -4.08
N PRO A 46 14.99 3.21 -3.56
CA PRO A 46 15.17 3.38 -2.12
C PRO A 46 13.87 3.91 -1.48
N ASP A 47 13.51 3.34 -0.33
CA ASP A 47 12.35 3.74 0.49
C ASP A 47 10.98 3.65 -0.20
N ALA A 48 10.88 2.93 -1.33
CA ALA A 48 9.62 2.76 -2.06
C ALA A 48 8.55 2.10 -1.19
N TYR A 49 8.86 0.99 -0.51
CA TYR A 49 7.90 0.32 0.38
C TYR A 49 7.54 1.15 1.61
N ALA A 50 8.47 1.95 2.16
CA ALA A 50 8.17 2.85 3.28
C ALA A 50 7.20 3.95 2.84
N SER A 51 7.42 4.53 1.66
CA SER A 51 6.52 5.51 1.04
C SER A 51 5.17 4.87 0.68
N ALA A 52 5.18 3.63 0.19
CA ALA A 52 3.97 2.89 -0.12
C ALA A 52 3.14 2.63 1.14
N LEU A 53 3.78 2.27 2.27
CA LEU A 53 3.11 2.08 3.54
C LEU A 53 2.49 3.37 4.05
N TYR A 54 3.19 4.52 3.91
CA TYR A 54 2.63 5.82 4.25
C TYR A 54 1.32 6.08 3.50
N HIS A 55 1.32 5.88 2.18
CA HIS A 55 0.11 6.05 1.38
C HIS A 55 -0.99 5.03 1.73
N ALA A 56 -0.65 3.76 1.98
CA ALA A 56 -1.62 2.75 2.40
C ALA A 56 -2.30 3.11 3.72
N LYS A 57 -1.54 3.56 4.73
CA LYS A 57 -2.08 4.02 6.01
C LYS A 57 -3.02 5.21 5.81
N ARG A 58 -2.62 6.19 5.00
CA ARG A 58 -3.46 7.35 4.69
C ARG A 58 -4.75 6.98 3.94
N ALA A 59 -4.71 5.99 3.06
CA ALA A 59 -5.90 5.48 2.39
C ALA A 59 -6.91 4.90 3.39
N VAL A 60 -6.45 4.09 4.35
CA VAL A 60 -7.30 3.54 5.42
C VAL A 60 -7.85 4.65 6.34
N GLU A 61 -7.06 5.68 6.65
CA GLU A 61 -7.55 6.84 7.43
C GLU A 61 -8.70 7.57 6.73
N LEU A 62 -8.63 7.70 5.39
CA LEU A 62 -9.63 8.40 4.58
C LEU A 62 -10.89 7.56 4.32
N SER A 63 -10.80 6.22 4.38
CA SER A 63 -11.92 5.29 4.16
C SER A 63 -11.79 4.06 5.06
N PRO A 64 -11.98 4.21 6.39
CA PRO A 64 -11.72 3.16 7.38
C PRO A 64 -12.69 1.96 7.31
N GLU A 65 -13.82 2.12 6.64
CA GLU A 65 -14.80 1.07 6.35
C GLU A 65 -14.40 0.18 5.16
N ASP A 66 -13.47 0.62 4.32
CA ASP A 66 -13.02 -0.14 3.16
C ASP A 66 -12.05 -1.25 3.60
N VAL A 67 -12.58 -2.47 3.64
CA VAL A 67 -11.83 -3.67 4.03
C VAL A 67 -10.68 -3.94 3.06
N SER A 68 -10.82 -3.63 1.77
CA SER A 68 -9.77 -3.90 0.78
C SER A 68 -8.50 -3.09 1.05
N LEU A 69 -8.64 -1.87 1.57
CA LEU A 69 -7.50 -1.03 1.98
C LEU A 69 -6.79 -1.60 3.21
N LYS A 70 -7.53 -2.21 4.14
CA LYS A 70 -6.95 -2.90 5.30
C LYS A 70 -6.26 -4.20 4.89
N GLU A 71 -6.83 -4.94 3.95
CA GLU A 71 -6.16 -6.11 3.37
C GLU A 71 -4.87 -5.71 2.67
N HIS A 72 -4.86 -4.59 1.95
CA HIS A 72 -3.67 -4.03 1.34
C HIS A 72 -2.56 -3.70 2.36
N LEU A 73 -2.91 -3.24 3.57
CA LEU A 73 -1.91 -3.06 4.63
C LEU A 73 -1.18 -4.37 5.00
N LEU A 74 -1.85 -5.53 4.92
CA LEU A 74 -1.24 -6.80 5.27
C LEU A 74 -0.07 -7.17 4.34
N LEU A 75 -0.01 -6.64 3.12
CA LEU A 75 1.15 -6.78 2.22
C LEU A 75 2.46 -6.39 2.93
N PHE A 76 2.45 -5.31 3.72
CA PHE A 76 3.64 -4.77 4.38
C PHE A 76 4.12 -5.62 5.55
N HIS A 77 3.31 -6.60 5.98
CA HIS A 77 3.76 -7.68 6.85
C HIS A 77 4.51 -8.77 6.07
N ASP A 78 4.20 -9.01 4.80
CA ASP A 78 4.75 -10.12 4.04
C ASP A 78 6.06 -9.80 3.32
N ILE A 79 6.34 -8.52 3.04
CA ILE A 79 7.60 -8.08 2.41
C ILE A 79 8.84 -8.37 3.28
N PRO A 80 10.03 -8.55 2.66
CA PRO A 80 11.27 -8.82 3.39
C PRO A 80 11.62 -7.81 4.48
N GLU A 81 11.31 -6.53 4.25
CA GLU A 81 11.57 -5.42 5.17
C GLU A 81 10.69 -5.44 6.42
N LYS A 82 9.60 -6.22 6.42
CA LYS A 82 8.66 -6.38 7.55
C LYS A 82 8.24 -5.03 8.17
N LEU A 83 7.79 -4.10 7.32
CA LEU A 83 7.45 -2.75 7.74
C LEU A 83 6.22 -2.68 8.66
N ILE A 84 5.37 -3.71 8.64
CA ILE A 84 4.33 -3.93 9.65
C ILE A 84 4.72 -5.11 10.55
N SER A 85 4.71 -4.84 11.86
CA SER A 85 5.01 -5.87 12.86
C SER A 85 3.97 -6.99 12.83
N LYS A 86 4.35 -8.17 13.33
CA LYS A 86 3.45 -9.30 13.44
C LYS A 86 2.22 -8.98 14.31
N GLU A 87 2.43 -8.24 15.39
CA GLU A 87 1.38 -7.84 16.32
C GLU A 87 0.40 -6.86 15.68
N GLU A 88 0.91 -5.87 14.94
CA GLU A 88 0.10 -4.92 14.17
C GLU A 88 -0.67 -5.64 13.06
N ALA A 89 -0.04 -6.56 12.32
CA ALA A 89 -0.70 -7.35 11.29
C ALA A 89 -1.83 -8.22 11.85
N LYS A 90 -1.62 -8.87 13.01
CA LYS A 90 -2.66 -9.64 13.70
C LYS A 90 -3.85 -8.75 14.10
N ALA A 91 -3.59 -7.56 14.62
CA ALA A 91 -4.65 -6.63 14.99
C ALA A 91 -5.49 -6.22 13.76
N ILE A 92 -4.83 -5.84 12.67
CA ILE A 92 -5.50 -5.50 11.40
C ILE A 92 -6.32 -6.68 10.86
N ALA A 93 -5.74 -7.89 10.85
CA ALA A 93 -6.42 -9.10 10.40
C ALA A 93 -7.68 -9.41 11.24
N GLN A 94 -7.62 -9.22 12.56
CA GLN A 94 -8.78 -9.39 13.43
C GLN A 94 -9.86 -8.34 13.16
N GLU A 95 -9.51 -7.09 12.85
CA GLU A 95 -10.47 -6.07 12.44
C GLU A 95 -11.15 -6.41 11.12
N ILE A 96 -10.38 -6.87 10.13
CA ILE A 96 -10.90 -7.33 8.84
C ILE A 96 -11.91 -8.44 9.05
N LEU A 97 -11.59 -9.48 9.83
CA LEU A 97 -12.47 -10.64 10.02
C LEU A 97 -13.76 -10.32 10.79
N LYS A 98 -13.82 -9.24 11.55
CA LYS A 98 -15.08 -8.75 12.15
C LYS A 98 -16.05 -8.24 11.10
N ILE A 99 -15.55 -7.68 10.00
CA ILE A 99 -16.34 -7.08 8.92
C ILE A 99 -16.55 -8.10 7.78
N MET A 100 -15.49 -8.83 7.42
CA MET A 100 -15.43 -9.79 6.33
C MET A 100 -14.83 -11.13 6.82
N PRO A 101 -15.65 -12.02 7.42
CA PRO A 101 -15.16 -13.27 8.03
C PRO A 101 -14.54 -14.26 7.04
N ASN A 102 -14.75 -14.08 5.74
CA ASN A 102 -14.21 -14.92 4.68
C ASN A 102 -12.90 -14.37 4.06
N SER A 103 -12.37 -13.22 4.51
CA SER A 103 -11.10 -12.67 4.02
C SER A 103 -9.97 -13.70 4.12
N GLU A 104 -9.40 -14.07 2.98
CA GLU A 104 -8.27 -14.99 2.89
C GLU A 104 -6.98 -14.31 3.37
N ALA A 105 -6.77 -13.05 2.99
CA ALA A 105 -5.62 -12.26 3.42
C ALA A 105 -5.49 -12.21 4.95
N ALA A 106 -6.58 -11.88 5.64
CA ALA A 106 -6.58 -11.83 7.10
C ALA A 106 -6.38 -13.22 7.75
N LYS A 107 -7.01 -14.27 7.21
CA LYS A 107 -6.81 -15.65 7.71
C LYS A 107 -5.36 -16.10 7.56
N ASN A 108 -4.74 -15.82 6.42
CA ASN A 108 -3.36 -16.17 6.15
C ASN A 108 -2.40 -15.55 7.17
N VAL A 109 -2.61 -14.27 7.52
CA VAL A 109 -1.83 -13.61 8.57
C VAL A 109 -2.00 -14.34 9.91
N LEU A 110 -3.22 -14.71 10.30
CA LEU A 110 -3.42 -15.39 11.59
C LEU A 110 -2.90 -16.83 11.63
N HIS A 111 -2.85 -17.52 10.48
CA HIS A 111 -2.30 -18.88 10.39
C HIS A 111 -0.77 -18.90 10.34
N ASN A 112 -0.15 -17.92 9.69
CA ASN A 112 1.30 -17.85 9.48
C ASN A 112 2.05 -17.05 10.54
N ALA A 113 1.33 -16.39 11.45
CA ALA A 113 1.90 -15.57 12.52
C ALA A 113 2.07 -16.36 13.82
#